data_AF-A0AAW0E8F1-F1
#
_entry.id   AF-A0AAW0E8F1-F1
#
_cell.length_a   1.000
_cell.length_b   1.000
_cell.length_c   1.000
_cell.angle_alpha   90.00
_cell.angle_beta   90.00
_cell.angle_gamma   90.00
#
_symmetry.space_group_name_H-M   'P 1'
#
loop_
_entity.id
_entity.type
_entity.pdbx_description
1 polymer ?
#
loop_
_entity_poly.entity_id
_entity_poly.type
_entity_poly.pdbx_seq_one_letter_code
_entity_poly.pdbx_strand_id
1 'polypeptide(L)'
;MRSFASLFATLALLHAALGVTIPTRVGTKIPLKKRSKLVDGNGVVSADALKNQVLRAQSKIQRGLGAFEKNTGAAHPKAQKLVARETGSDPLTDIDQVLWSGSISVGTPATQFTVDFDTGSSDLFLPGANCRVNCEGHTIYDTSQSSTAEDEGKTFKLTFGDGSTSQGEVFHDTVTVAGLTATGQAVGAATQYSNGFAIDSFPPDGLMGMAFRDISNFGENPVFQTLVAQGVTTEPVFAFKLSTSGSELTLGGMDNSLFRGQLTQAPVTDQGFWQVDLDAVNVNGDAAVNSVSSIIDTGTTLILGDDTNVAKFYAAIPGSKDASQTAGPGFFTVPCDAIPNISLTFGGKAFTVSPETFNLGLLSQGSNDCVGGIAGGSPAGK
;
A
#
# COMPACT_ATOMS: atom_id res chain seq x y z
N MET A 1 31.13 17.01 74.09
CA MET A 1 30.01 16.44 73.31
C MET A 1 30.06 17.03 71.92
N ARG A 2 30.16 16.17 70.90
CA ARG A 2 30.22 16.52 69.48
C ARG A 2 28.81 16.85 68.98
N SER A 3 28.66 17.92 68.21
CA SER A 3 27.67 17.99 67.12
C SER A 3 28.08 19.08 66.13
N PHE A 4 28.58 18.65 64.97
CA PHE A 4 28.77 19.46 63.78
C PHE A 4 27.41 19.56 63.08
N ALA A 5 26.84 20.77 62.97
CA ALA A 5 25.69 21.03 62.13
C ALA A 5 26.19 21.40 60.72
N SER A 6 26.16 20.43 59.81
CA SER A 6 26.41 20.65 58.38
C SER A 6 25.14 21.24 57.73
N LEU A 7 25.24 22.48 57.28
CA LEU A 7 24.23 23.15 56.47
C LEU A 7 24.31 22.59 55.03
N PHE A 8 23.32 21.79 54.61
CA PHE A 8 23.19 21.38 53.21
C PHE A 8 22.51 22.52 52.42
N ALA A 9 23.29 23.23 51.62
CA ALA A 9 22.76 24.11 50.58
C ALA A 9 22.32 23.26 49.38
N THR A 10 21.02 23.07 49.20
CA THR A 10 20.44 22.49 47.98
C THR A 10 20.46 23.54 46.86
N LEU A 11 21.39 23.38 45.92
CA LEU A 11 21.47 24.18 44.70
C LEU A 11 20.39 23.67 43.73
N ALA A 12 19.28 24.41 43.58
CA ALA A 12 18.28 24.12 42.57
C ALA A 12 18.82 24.51 41.18
N LEU A 13 19.27 23.53 40.41
CA LEU A 13 19.64 23.68 39.00
C LEU A 13 18.36 23.89 38.18
N LEU A 14 18.04 25.16 37.90
CA LEU A 14 17.09 25.54 36.86
C LEU A 14 17.63 25.03 35.51
N HIS A 15 17.08 23.93 35.00
CA HIS A 15 17.26 23.56 33.61
C HIS A 15 16.41 24.52 32.77
N ALA A 16 17.05 25.55 32.24
CA ALA A 16 16.51 26.31 31.13
C ALA A 16 16.40 25.35 29.94
N ALA A 17 15.20 24.80 29.73
CA ALA A 17 14.85 24.15 28.49
C ALA A 17 14.93 25.21 27.40
N LEU A 18 16.08 25.25 26.70
CA LEU A 18 16.18 25.91 25.41
C LEU A 18 15.17 25.21 24.52
N GLY A 19 14.01 25.84 24.36
CA GLY A 19 13.00 25.44 23.39
C GLY A 19 13.61 25.55 22.01
N VAL A 20 14.25 24.47 21.56
CA VAL A 20 14.49 24.25 20.14
C VAL A 20 13.10 24.07 19.56
N THR A 21 12.54 25.15 19.02
CA THR A 21 11.39 25.07 18.13
C THR A 21 11.84 24.24 16.95
N ILE A 22 11.54 22.94 16.98
CA ILE A 22 11.64 22.08 15.81
C ILE A 22 10.71 22.73 14.78
N PRO A 23 11.23 23.18 13.62
CA PRO A 23 10.38 23.75 12.58
C PRO A 23 9.25 22.76 12.31
N THR A 24 8.00 23.22 12.32
CA THR A 24 6.88 22.46 11.75
C THR A 24 7.23 22.20 10.29
N ARG A 25 7.70 20.98 9.99
CA ARG A 25 8.13 20.58 8.66
C ARG A 25 6.90 20.20 7.86
N VAL A 26 6.35 21.18 7.16
CA VAL A 26 5.24 21.00 6.23
C VAL A 26 5.84 20.46 4.93
N GLY A 27 5.86 19.14 4.78
CA GLY A 27 5.91 18.58 3.43
C GLY A 27 4.58 18.83 2.72
N THR A 28 4.59 18.78 1.39
CA THR A 28 3.41 19.14 0.60
C THR A 28 2.33 18.07 0.72
N LYS A 29 1.14 18.51 1.13
CA LYS A 29 0.00 17.66 1.45
C LYS A 29 -0.77 17.26 0.20
N ILE A 30 -1.12 15.99 0.08
CA ILE A 30 -2.02 15.51 -0.98
C ILE A 30 -3.25 14.84 -0.36
N PRO A 31 -4.47 15.41 -0.50
CA PRO A 31 -5.68 14.86 0.09
C PRO A 31 -6.14 13.61 -0.67
N LEU A 32 -6.33 12.50 0.04
CA LEU A 32 -6.73 11.21 -0.54
C LEU A 32 -8.23 10.91 -0.29
N LYS A 33 -8.94 10.25 -1.22
CA LYS A 33 -10.39 9.96 -1.14
C LYS A 33 -10.73 8.45 -1.11
N LYS A 34 -11.39 7.96 -0.06
CA LYS A 34 -11.92 6.57 0.03
C LYS A 34 -13.15 6.38 -0.86
N ARG A 35 -13.23 5.29 -1.65
CA ARG A 35 -14.39 5.05 -2.55
C ARG A 35 -15.15 3.74 -2.46
N SER A 36 -14.70 2.68 -1.77
CA SER A 36 -15.49 1.44 -1.77
C SER A 36 -16.41 1.27 -0.56
N LYS A 37 -17.55 0.61 -0.81
CA LYS A 37 -18.26 -0.17 0.18
C LYS A 37 -18.03 -1.64 -0.20
N LEU A 38 -17.28 -2.38 0.61
CA LEU A 38 -17.22 -3.85 0.50
C LEU A 38 -18.56 -4.52 0.87
N VAL A 39 -19.57 -3.69 1.17
CA VAL A 39 -20.89 -4.03 1.65
C VAL A 39 -21.98 -3.36 0.83
N ASP A 40 -23.11 -4.04 0.70
CA ASP A 40 -24.32 -3.47 0.12
C ASP A 40 -24.99 -2.45 1.05
N GLY A 41 -26.16 -1.93 0.64
CA GLY A 41 -26.96 -0.99 1.45
C GLY A 41 -27.46 -1.57 2.78
N ASN A 42 -27.41 -2.89 2.96
CA ASN A 42 -27.81 -3.62 4.17
C ASN A 42 -26.61 -4.02 5.04
N GLY A 43 -25.39 -3.65 4.65
CA GLY A 43 -24.17 -4.01 5.37
C GLY A 43 -23.69 -5.44 5.10
N VAL A 44 -24.19 -6.11 4.06
CA VAL A 44 -23.79 -7.47 3.66
C VAL A 44 -22.61 -7.41 2.71
N VAL A 45 -21.57 -8.21 2.96
CA VAL A 45 -20.37 -8.20 2.11
C VAL A 45 -20.63 -8.74 0.71
N SER A 46 -19.91 -8.19 -0.28
CA SER A 46 -19.85 -8.75 -1.64
C SER A 46 -18.71 -9.76 -1.74
N ALA A 47 -19.03 -11.06 -1.85
CA ALA A 47 -18.04 -12.13 -1.98
C ALA A 47 -17.14 -11.97 -3.21
N ASP A 48 -17.71 -11.51 -4.33
CA ASP A 48 -16.95 -11.25 -5.56
C ASP A 48 -15.98 -10.09 -5.38
N ALA A 49 -16.40 -9.00 -4.72
CA ALA A 49 -15.51 -7.89 -4.40
C ALA A 49 -14.35 -8.35 -3.50
N LEU A 50 -14.64 -9.16 -2.48
CA LEU A 50 -13.64 -9.71 -1.57
C LEU A 50 -12.63 -10.62 -2.29
N LYS A 51 -13.11 -11.57 -3.11
CA LYS A 51 -12.26 -12.44 -3.94
C LYS A 51 -11.35 -11.63 -4.86
N ASN A 52 -11.88 -10.59 -5.50
CA ASN A 52 -11.12 -9.73 -6.41
C ASN A 52 -10.00 -8.97 -5.68
N GLN A 53 -10.24 -8.50 -4.44
CA GLN A 53 -9.20 -7.86 -3.63
C GLN A 53 -8.05 -8.83 -3.31
N VAL A 54 -8.36 -10.08 -2.96
CA VAL A 54 -7.33 -11.11 -2.68
C VAL A 54 -6.53 -11.42 -3.94
N LEU A 55 -7.20 -11.68 -5.07
CA LEU A 55 -6.54 -11.99 -6.34
C LEU A 55 -5.62 -10.84 -6.79
N ARG A 56 -6.08 -9.59 -6.69
CA ARG A 56 -5.29 -8.40 -7.03
C ARG A 56 -3.99 -8.33 -6.25
N ALA A 57 -4.06 -8.50 -4.93
CA ALA A 57 -2.89 -8.47 -4.07
C ALA A 57 -1.93 -9.62 -4.37
N GLN A 58 -2.44 -10.85 -4.58
CA GLN A 58 -1.63 -12.01 -4.95
C GLN A 58 -0.80 -11.76 -6.21
N SER A 59 -1.43 -11.35 -7.31
CA SER A 59 -0.67 -11.16 -8.55
C SER A 59 0.22 -9.93 -8.50
N LYS A 60 -0.12 -8.91 -7.71
CA LYS A 60 0.77 -7.78 -7.42
C LYS A 60 2.07 -8.25 -6.79
N ILE A 61 1.99 -9.05 -5.73
CA ILE A 61 3.18 -9.62 -5.10
C ILE A 61 3.92 -10.55 -6.08
N GLN A 62 3.22 -11.42 -6.82
CA GLN A 62 3.85 -12.29 -7.82
C GLN A 62 4.62 -11.52 -8.91
N ARG A 63 4.03 -10.44 -9.44
CA ARG A 63 4.72 -9.56 -10.40
C ARG A 63 5.98 -8.97 -9.81
N GLY A 64 5.89 -8.41 -8.59
CA GLY A 64 7.05 -7.81 -7.94
C GLY A 64 8.15 -8.84 -7.69
N LEU A 65 7.80 -10.05 -7.26
CA LEU A 65 8.76 -11.15 -7.10
C LEU A 65 9.41 -11.57 -8.42
N GLY A 66 8.64 -11.60 -9.52
CA GLY A 66 9.18 -11.89 -10.86
C GLY A 66 10.12 -10.79 -11.36
N ALA A 67 9.77 -9.52 -11.14
CA ALA A 67 10.64 -8.38 -11.43
C ALA A 67 11.92 -8.42 -10.57
N PHE A 68 11.79 -8.74 -9.27
CA PHE A 68 12.92 -8.94 -8.36
C PHE A 68 13.90 -9.96 -8.90
N GLU A 69 13.43 -11.15 -9.27
CA GLU A 69 14.31 -12.20 -9.80
C GLU A 69 14.99 -11.78 -11.11
N LYS A 70 14.23 -11.13 -12.01
CA LYS A 70 14.77 -10.59 -13.27
C LYS A 70 15.85 -9.54 -13.02
N ASN A 71 15.64 -8.63 -12.08
CA ASN A 71 16.49 -7.45 -11.86
C ASN A 71 17.72 -7.76 -11.00
N THR A 72 17.58 -8.64 -10.01
CA THR A 72 18.66 -9.00 -9.07
C THR A 72 19.43 -10.25 -9.50
N GLY A 73 18.86 -11.07 -10.38
CA GLY A 73 19.40 -12.37 -10.78
C GLY A 73 19.19 -13.49 -9.76
N ALA A 74 18.42 -13.25 -8.69
CA ALA A 74 18.12 -14.24 -7.65
C ALA A 74 16.64 -14.21 -7.25
N ALA A 75 16.04 -15.38 -7.05
CA ALA A 75 14.68 -15.47 -6.50
C ALA A 75 14.64 -14.86 -5.10
N HIS A 76 13.62 -14.05 -4.82
CA HIS A 76 13.41 -13.45 -3.52
C HIS A 76 13.28 -14.55 -2.43
N PRO A 77 13.86 -14.39 -1.22
CA PRO A 77 13.90 -15.46 -0.20
C PRO A 77 12.53 -15.98 0.25
N LYS A 78 11.48 -15.16 0.09
CA LYS A 78 10.07 -15.50 0.41
C LYS A 78 9.23 -15.84 -0.82
N ALA A 79 9.82 -15.90 -2.01
CA ALA A 79 9.14 -16.40 -3.19
C ALA A 79 8.84 -17.90 -2.99
N GLN A 80 7.60 -18.24 -2.67
CA GLN A 80 7.15 -19.61 -2.87
C GLN A 80 7.09 -19.86 -4.38
N LYS A 81 7.47 -21.07 -4.84
CA LYS A 81 7.22 -21.51 -6.22
C LYS A 81 5.70 -21.64 -6.40
N LEU A 82 5.05 -20.54 -6.70
CA LEU A 82 3.63 -20.50 -7.05
C LEU A 82 3.54 -21.08 -8.46
N VAL A 83 3.02 -22.31 -8.55
CA VAL A 83 2.79 -22.95 -9.84
C VAL A 83 1.71 -22.13 -10.54
N ALA A 84 2.06 -21.53 -11.67
CA ALA A 84 1.08 -20.87 -12.54
C ALA A 84 -0.05 -21.88 -12.84
N ARG A 85 -1.26 -21.62 -12.34
CA ARG A 85 -2.44 -22.35 -12.81
C ARG A 85 -2.87 -21.79 -14.15
N GLU A 86 -3.47 -22.68 -14.94
CA GLU A 86 -4.04 -22.42 -16.25
C GLU A 86 -4.96 -21.20 -16.24
N THR A 87 -4.88 -20.43 -17.33
CA THR A 87 -5.71 -19.26 -17.59
C THR A 87 -7.19 -19.61 -17.56
N GLY A 88 -7.87 -19.23 -16.48
CA GLY A 88 -9.33 -19.11 -16.43
C GLY A 88 -9.73 -17.67 -16.75
N SER A 89 -10.59 -17.48 -17.74
CA SER A 89 -11.20 -16.19 -18.06
C SER A 89 -12.55 -16.12 -17.35
N ASP A 90 -12.64 -15.28 -16.32
CA ASP A 90 -13.91 -14.90 -15.69
C ASP A 90 -14.25 -13.48 -16.18
N PRO A 91 -15.39 -13.24 -16.84
CA PRO A 91 -15.76 -11.91 -17.31
C PRO A 91 -16.08 -11.00 -16.11
N LEU A 92 -15.17 -10.10 -15.76
CA LEU A 92 -15.32 -9.21 -14.61
C LEU A 92 -16.21 -8.00 -14.93
N THR A 93 -17.32 -7.90 -14.21
CA THR A 93 -18.16 -6.70 -14.04
C THR A 93 -17.71 -5.87 -12.83
N ASP A 94 -17.77 -4.54 -12.99
CA ASP A 94 -17.74 -3.43 -12.02
C ASP A 94 -16.94 -3.62 -10.70
N ILE A 95 -15.82 -2.90 -10.55
CA ILE A 95 -14.86 -3.11 -9.46
C ILE A 95 -14.74 -1.87 -8.56
N ASP A 96 -15.26 -1.97 -7.34
CA ASP A 96 -15.22 -0.94 -6.28
C ASP A 96 -13.87 -0.95 -5.51
N GLN A 97 -13.06 0.11 -5.64
CA GLN A 97 -11.70 0.19 -5.06
C GLN A 97 -11.57 1.20 -3.91
N VAL A 98 -10.68 0.93 -2.93
CA VAL A 98 -10.12 1.96 -2.04
C VAL A 98 -8.77 2.37 -2.59
N LEU A 99 -8.72 3.51 -3.30
CA LEU A 99 -7.49 4.07 -3.86
C LEU A 99 -7.09 5.32 -3.08
N TRP A 100 -5.80 5.47 -2.83
CA TRP A 100 -5.26 6.64 -2.17
C TRP A 100 -4.56 7.50 -3.21
N SER A 101 -5.37 8.31 -3.89
CA SER A 101 -4.91 9.07 -5.03
C SER A 101 -4.57 10.52 -4.74
N GLY A 102 -3.69 11.07 -5.58
CA GLY A 102 -3.26 12.44 -5.47
C GLY A 102 -2.59 12.97 -6.73
N SER A 103 -2.26 14.27 -6.75
CA SER A 103 -1.81 14.94 -7.97
C SER A 103 -0.30 14.88 -8.16
N ILE A 104 0.11 14.64 -9.40
CA ILE A 104 1.47 14.85 -9.91
C ILE A 104 1.40 15.72 -11.17
N SER A 105 2.55 16.21 -11.63
CA SER A 105 2.66 16.85 -12.94
C SER A 105 3.79 16.22 -13.74
N VAL A 106 3.57 16.01 -15.03
CA VAL A 106 4.55 15.40 -15.93
C VAL A 106 4.72 16.27 -17.17
N GLY A 107 5.97 16.40 -17.62
CA GLY A 107 6.33 17.06 -18.87
C GLY A 107 6.68 18.54 -18.78
N THR A 108 7.10 19.10 -19.92
CA THR A 108 7.40 20.53 -20.10
C THR A 108 6.76 21.06 -21.39
N PRO A 109 5.70 21.89 -21.33
CA PRO A 109 5.04 22.38 -20.13
C PRO A 109 4.37 21.27 -19.31
N ALA A 110 4.30 21.48 -18.00
CA ALA A 110 3.77 20.51 -17.06
C ALA A 110 2.27 20.28 -17.26
N THR A 111 1.87 19.02 -17.44
CA THR A 111 0.47 18.56 -17.44
C THR A 111 0.19 17.88 -16.11
N GLN A 112 -0.94 18.20 -15.46
CA GLN A 112 -1.32 17.61 -14.17
C GLN A 112 -2.08 16.30 -14.37
N PHE A 113 -1.76 15.31 -13.55
CA PHE A 113 -2.42 14.00 -13.49
C PHE A 113 -2.78 13.67 -12.05
N THR A 114 -3.71 12.75 -11.88
CA THR A 114 -4.02 12.08 -10.63
C THR A 114 -3.48 10.65 -10.68
N VAL A 115 -2.83 10.20 -9.61
CA VAL A 115 -2.26 8.85 -9.52
C VAL A 115 -2.60 8.20 -8.20
N ASP A 116 -2.76 6.88 -8.20
CA ASP A 116 -2.75 6.06 -6.98
C ASP A 116 -1.30 5.87 -6.49
N PHE A 117 -1.02 6.21 -5.23
CA PHE A 117 0.31 6.06 -4.64
C PHE A 117 0.46 4.70 -3.98
N ASP A 118 1.34 3.87 -4.52
CA ASP A 118 1.36 2.44 -4.22
C ASP A 118 2.72 1.96 -3.69
N THR A 119 2.84 1.68 -2.39
CA THR A 119 4.07 1.14 -1.79
C THR A 119 4.29 -0.36 -2.06
N GLY A 120 3.39 -1.04 -2.76
CA GLY A 120 3.56 -2.43 -3.19
C GLY A 120 3.96 -2.59 -4.66
N SER A 121 4.25 -1.50 -5.38
CA SER A 121 4.78 -1.52 -6.76
C SER A 121 5.77 -0.38 -6.98
N SER A 122 6.46 -0.35 -8.13
CA SER A 122 7.64 0.51 -8.35
C SER A 122 7.60 1.38 -9.60
N ASP A 123 6.67 1.12 -10.52
CA ASP A 123 6.62 1.82 -11.80
C ASP A 123 5.57 2.94 -11.77
N LEU A 124 5.84 4.05 -12.48
CA LEU A 124 4.86 5.10 -12.78
C LEU A 124 4.35 4.89 -14.20
N PHE A 125 3.04 4.81 -14.39
CA PHE A 125 2.45 4.80 -15.73
C PHE A 125 1.19 5.67 -15.81
N LEU A 126 0.98 6.26 -16.98
CA LEU A 126 -0.12 7.15 -17.35
C LEU A 126 -0.67 6.75 -18.73
N PRO A 127 -1.91 7.12 -19.10
CA PRO A 127 -2.46 6.75 -20.39
C PRO A 127 -1.82 7.64 -21.46
N GLY A 128 -1.12 7.03 -22.41
CA GLY A 128 -0.41 7.76 -23.46
C GLY A 128 -1.32 8.28 -24.57
N ALA A 129 -0.80 9.18 -25.42
CA ALA A 129 -1.53 9.70 -26.60
C ALA A 129 -2.05 8.62 -27.55
N ASN A 130 -1.40 7.45 -27.56
CA ASN A 130 -1.79 6.30 -28.36
C ASN A 130 -2.70 5.31 -27.63
N CYS A 131 -3.19 5.65 -26.42
CA CYS A 131 -4.13 4.78 -25.75
C CYS A 131 -5.48 4.76 -26.47
N ARG A 132 -5.93 3.56 -26.86
CA ARG A 132 -7.20 3.37 -27.61
C ARG A 132 -8.21 2.50 -26.88
N VAL A 133 -7.83 1.88 -25.76
CA VAL A 133 -8.64 0.91 -25.04
C VAL A 133 -8.69 1.30 -23.56
N ASN A 134 -9.90 1.56 -23.05
CA ASN A 134 -10.22 1.91 -21.66
C ASN A 134 -9.47 3.11 -21.06
N CYS A 135 -8.98 4.03 -21.90
CA CYS A 135 -8.37 5.30 -21.45
C CYS A 135 -9.31 6.51 -21.57
N GLU A 136 -10.54 6.31 -22.05
CA GLU A 136 -11.52 7.39 -22.15
C GLU A 136 -11.87 7.94 -20.76
N GLY A 137 -11.97 9.27 -20.65
CA GLY A 137 -12.25 9.97 -19.39
C GLY A 137 -10.99 10.34 -18.58
N HIS A 138 -9.86 9.70 -18.85
CA HIS A 138 -8.57 10.02 -18.21
C HIS A 138 -7.83 11.16 -18.91
N THR A 139 -6.97 11.84 -18.15
CA THR A 139 -6.00 12.82 -18.65
C THR A 139 -4.87 12.09 -19.37
N ILE A 140 -4.59 12.50 -20.61
CA ILE A 140 -3.65 11.81 -21.50
C ILE A 140 -2.25 12.40 -21.39
N TYR A 141 -1.25 11.54 -21.19
CA TYR A 141 0.16 11.85 -21.29
C TYR A 141 0.60 11.84 -22.76
N ASP A 142 0.52 13.00 -23.40
CA ASP A 142 1.02 13.20 -24.76
C ASP A 142 2.50 13.60 -24.74
N THR A 143 3.36 12.61 -24.95
CA THR A 143 4.81 12.78 -24.97
C THR A 143 5.28 13.77 -26.04
N SER A 144 4.52 13.94 -27.14
CA SER A 144 4.88 14.88 -28.22
C SER A 144 4.72 16.35 -27.83
N GLN A 145 3.98 16.62 -26.76
CA GLN A 145 3.75 17.97 -26.24
C GLN A 145 4.74 18.36 -25.14
N SER A 146 5.60 17.44 -24.71
CA SER A 146 6.62 17.69 -23.69
C SER A 146 8.00 17.84 -24.34
N SER A 147 8.62 19.01 -24.15
CA SER A 147 9.99 19.25 -24.63
C SER A 147 11.06 18.48 -23.86
N THR A 148 10.69 17.83 -22.75
CA THR A 148 11.58 17.01 -21.92
C THR A 148 11.30 15.51 -22.01
N ALA A 149 10.31 15.10 -22.81
CA ALA A 149 10.05 13.70 -23.05
C ALA A 149 11.12 13.10 -23.99
N GLU A 150 11.71 11.99 -23.57
CA GLU A 150 12.67 11.21 -24.34
C GLU A 150 12.23 9.75 -24.35
N ASP A 151 12.07 9.16 -25.52
CA ASP A 151 11.72 7.74 -25.66
C ASP A 151 12.92 6.87 -25.24
N GLU A 152 12.68 5.94 -24.32
CA GLU A 152 13.70 5.00 -23.88
C GLU A 152 13.91 3.83 -24.87
N GLY A 153 13.00 3.66 -25.82
CA GLY A 153 12.99 2.53 -26.76
C GLY A 153 12.64 1.19 -26.09
N LYS A 154 12.07 1.22 -24.89
CA LYS A 154 11.60 0.06 -24.14
C LYS A 154 10.08 0.00 -24.12
N THR A 155 9.54 -1.20 -24.09
CA THR A 155 8.12 -1.45 -23.85
C THR A 155 7.90 -2.06 -22.48
N PHE A 156 6.70 -1.90 -21.93
CA PHE A 156 6.29 -2.52 -20.70
C PHE A 156 4.95 -3.23 -20.83
N LYS A 157 4.75 -4.25 -20.00
CA LYS A 157 3.46 -4.89 -19.77
C LYS A 157 3.34 -5.27 -18.30
N LEU A 158 2.35 -4.69 -17.64
CA LEU A 158 1.99 -4.95 -16.26
C LEU A 158 0.68 -5.74 -16.26
N THR A 159 0.63 -6.84 -15.52
CA THR A 159 -0.57 -7.68 -15.32
C THR A 159 -0.95 -7.78 -13.85
N PHE A 160 -2.06 -7.18 -13.47
CA PHE A 160 -2.65 -7.16 -12.14
C PHE A 160 -3.58 -8.36 -11.92
N GLY A 161 -3.91 -8.64 -10.66
CA GLY A 161 -4.49 -9.93 -10.28
C GLY A 161 -5.99 -10.05 -10.43
N ASP A 162 -6.66 -8.93 -10.60
CA ASP A 162 -7.99 -8.87 -11.21
C ASP A 162 -7.93 -9.10 -12.74
N GLY A 163 -6.80 -9.56 -13.28
CA GLY A 163 -6.57 -9.69 -14.72
C GLY A 163 -6.43 -8.35 -15.45
N SER A 164 -6.46 -7.23 -14.73
CA SER A 164 -6.25 -5.92 -15.34
C SER A 164 -4.81 -5.81 -15.85
N THR A 165 -4.59 -5.06 -16.92
CA THR A 165 -3.29 -4.87 -17.55
C THR A 165 -3.09 -3.42 -17.94
N SER A 166 -1.82 -3.02 -17.94
CA SER A 166 -1.36 -1.77 -18.54
C SER A 166 -0.12 -2.11 -19.37
N GLN A 167 -0.09 -1.71 -20.63
CA GLN A 167 1.05 -1.93 -21.51
C GLN A 167 1.29 -0.73 -22.41
N GLY A 168 2.54 -0.52 -22.79
CA GLY A 168 2.93 0.64 -23.58
C GLY A 168 4.43 0.78 -23.68
N GLU A 169 4.86 2.04 -23.81
CA GLU A 169 6.24 2.44 -24.04
C GLU A 169 6.78 3.19 -22.82
N VAL A 170 8.07 3.10 -22.56
CA VAL A 170 8.71 3.80 -21.44
C VAL A 170 9.42 5.04 -21.98
N PHE A 171 9.15 6.18 -21.35
CA PHE A 171 9.79 7.46 -21.64
C PHE A 171 10.50 7.97 -20.39
N HIS A 172 11.52 8.80 -20.57
CA HIS A 172 12.04 9.68 -19.54
C HIS A 172 11.42 11.06 -19.67
N ASP A 173 10.92 11.63 -18.57
CA ASP A 173 10.42 13.01 -18.55
C ASP A 173 10.60 13.65 -17.17
N THR A 174 10.23 14.92 -17.05
CA THR A 174 10.21 15.67 -15.79
C THR A 174 8.92 15.36 -15.04
N VAL A 175 9.04 14.85 -13.82
CA VAL A 175 7.91 14.56 -12.92
C VAL A 175 8.01 15.46 -11.69
N THR A 176 6.96 16.21 -11.41
CA THR A 176 6.83 17.01 -10.19
C THR A 176 5.73 16.45 -9.31
N VAL A 177 6.04 16.20 -8.05
CA VAL A 177 5.11 15.72 -7.04
C VAL A 177 5.38 16.49 -5.76
N ALA A 178 4.32 16.97 -5.09
CA ALA A 178 4.49 17.65 -3.82
C ALA A 178 5.49 18.86 -3.87
N GLY A 179 5.59 19.54 -5.02
CA GLY A 179 6.55 20.64 -5.23
C GLY A 179 8.01 20.22 -5.40
N LEU A 180 8.30 18.91 -5.38
CA LEU A 180 9.61 18.34 -5.65
C LEU A 180 9.66 17.83 -7.09
N THR A 181 10.75 18.08 -7.79
CA THR A 181 10.90 17.76 -9.21
C THR A 181 12.00 16.72 -9.41
N ALA A 182 11.63 15.61 -10.05
CA ALA A 182 12.53 14.59 -10.57
C ALA A 182 12.68 14.79 -12.09
N THR A 183 13.90 15.00 -12.57
CA THR A 183 14.19 15.08 -14.01
C THR A 183 14.62 13.73 -14.56
N GLY A 184 14.28 13.42 -15.81
CA GLY A 184 14.66 12.15 -16.44
C GLY A 184 14.04 10.93 -15.75
N GLN A 185 12.86 11.10 -15.15
CA GLN A 185 12.14 10.03 -14.48
C GLN A 185 11.48 9.13 -15.52
N ALA A 186 11.60 7.81 -15.36
CA ALA A 186 10.88 6.85 -16.17
C ALA A 186 9.36 6.94 -15.93
N VAL A 187 8.61 7.09 -17.02
CA VAL A 187 7.14 7.17 -17.07
C VAL A 187 6.66 6.25 -18.19
N GLY A 188 5.81 5.29 -17.86
CA GLY A 188 5.15 4.44 -18.84
C GLY A 188 4.00 5.20 -19.52
N ALA A 189 4.09 5.40 -20.84
CA ALA A 189 3.00 5.87 -21.67
C ALA A 189 2.18 4.66 -22.18
N ALA A 190 1.07 4.37 -21.50
CA ALA A 190 0.26 3.20 -21.83
C ALA A 190 -0.46 3.38 -23.18
N THR A 191 -0.43 2.35 -24.03
CA THR A 191 -1.20 2.25 -25.28
C THR A 191 -2.51 1.48 -25.07
N GLN A 192 -2.65 0.79 -23.95
CA GLN A 192 -3.85 0.06 -23.58
C GLN A 192 -3.98 -0.04 -22.05
N TYR A 193 -5.18 0.27 -21.57
CA TYR A 193 -5.68 -0.12 -20.26
C TYR A 193 -6.68 -1.27 -20.41
N SER A 194 -6.66 -2.20 -19.48
CA SER A 194 -7.77 -3.15 -19.29
C SER A 194 -8.97 -2.51 -18.58
N ASN A 195 -10.08 -3.23 -18.47
CA ASN A 195 -11.29 -2.73 -17.80
C ASN A 195 -11.06 -2.30 -16.35
N GLY A 196 -10.15 -2.95 -15.60
CA GLY A 196 -9.85 -2.57 -14.22
C GLY A 196 -9.19 -1.20 -14.07
N PHE A 197 -8.71 -0.59 -15.17
CA PHE A 197 -8.17 0.77 -15.23
C PHE A 197 -9.10 1.77 -15.97
N ALA A 198 -10.30 1.35 -16.37
CA ALA A 198 -11.29 2.27 -16.92
C ALA A 198 -11.71 3.29 -15.84
N ILE A 199 -12.01 4.53 -16.24
CA ILE A 199 -12.27 5.66 -15.33
C ILE A 199 -13.33 5.37 -14.26
N ASP A 200 -14.35 4.56 -14.58
CA ASP A 200 -15.43 4.20 -13.66
C ASP A 200 -14.96 3.26 -12.55
N SER A 201 -14.00 2.36 -12.82
CA SER A 201 -13.46 1.38 -11.87
C SER A 201 -12.16 1.85 -11.20
N PHE A 202 -11.36 2.65 -11.90
CA PHE A 202 -10.12 3.25 -11.42
C PHE A 202 -10.12 4.73 -11.81
N PRO A 203 -10.66 5.61 -10.95
CA PRO A 203 -10.75 7.04 -11.25
C PRO A 203 -9.42 7.81 -11.40
N PRO A 204 -8.30 7.44 -10.75
CA PRO A 204 -7.02 8.11 -11.00
C PRO A 204 -6.56 7.89 -12.44
N ASP A 205 -5.87 8.86 -13.03
CA ASP A 205 -5.34 8.73 -14.39
C ASP A 205 -4.34 7.59 -14.50
N GLY A 206 -3.56 7.33 -13.44
CA GLY A 206 -2.61 6.22 -13.43
C GLY A 206 -2.18 5.81 -12.03
N LEU A 207 -1.01 5.16 -11.94
CA LEU A 207 -0.45 4.66 -10.69
C LEU A 207 1.02 5.08 -10.60
N MET A 208 1.46 5.46 -9.41
CA MET A 208 2.85 5.76 -9.09
C MET A 208 3.35 4.81 -8.00
N GLY A 209 4.21 3.87 -8.40
CA GLY A 209 4.89 2.98 -7.47
C GLY A 209 5.84 3.70 -6.52
N MET A 210 5.86 3.25 -5.27
CA MET A 210 6.66 3.79 -4.16
C MET A 210 7.49 2.71 -3.43
N ALA A 211 7.57 1.50 -3.97
CA ALA A 211 8.47 0.45 -3.49
C ALA A 211 9.92 0.66 -4.00
N PHE A 212 10.71 -0.41 -4.04
CA PHE A 212 12.11 -0.36 -4.41
C PHE A 212 12.36 -0.65 -5.89
N ARG A 213 13.49 -0.20 -6.44
CA ARG A 213 13.83 -0.43 -7.85
C ARG A 213 13.84 -1.91 -8.21
N ASP A 214 14.20 -2.78 -7.28
CA ASP A 214 14.36 -4.21 -7.52
C ASP A 214 13.07 -4.85 -8.06
N ILE A 215 11.89 -4.31 -7.74
CA ILE A 215 10.61 -4.79 -8.28
C ILE A 215 10.03 -3.94 -9.43
N SER A 216 10.79 -2.98 -9.96
CA SER A 216 10.40 -2.21 -11.16
C SER A 216 10.42 -3.11 -12.39
N ASN A 217 9.33 -3.10 -13.15
CA ASN A 217 9.30 -3.79 -14.43
C ASN A 217 10.12 -3.06 -15.50
N PHE A 218 10.30 -1.75 -15.37
CA PHE A 218 11.13 -0.94 -16.26
C PHE A 218 12.64 -1.15 -15.98
N GLY A 219 12.98 -1.55 -14.75
CA GLY A 219 14.35 -1.64 -14.26
C GLY A 219 14.92 -0.27 -13.86
N GLU A 220 14.04 0.72 -13.65
CA GLU A 220 14.38 2.13 -13.39
C GLU A 220 14.05 2.54 -11.96
N ASN A 221 14.62 3.65 -11.50
CA ASN A 221 14.30 4.18 -10.17
C ASN A 221 12.82 4.63 -10.11
N PRO A 222 12.07 4.22 -9.07
CA PRO A 222 10.79 4.83 -8.72
C PRO A 222 10.94 6.32 -8.41
N VAL A 223 9.90 7.10 -8.64
CA VAL A 223 9.92 8.57 -8.55
C VAL A 223 10.57 9.09 -7.25
N PHE A 224 10.18 8.54 -6.10
CA PHE A 224 10.75 8.99 -4.82
C PHE A 224 12.26 8.70 -4.70
N GLN A 225 12.73 7.56 -5.20
CA GLN A 225 14.16 7.24 -5.20
C GLN A 225 14.93 8.15 -6.16
N THR A 226 14.35 8.54 -7.29
CA THR A 226 14.91 9.55 -8.18
C THR A 226 15.03 10.91 -7.48
N LEU A 227 14.00 11.35 -6.75
CA LEU A 227 14.04 12.59 -5.97
C LEU A 227 15.16 12.56 -4.91
N VAL A 228 15.31 11.44 -4.19
CA VAL A 228 16.37 11.26 -3.19
C VAL A 228 17.75 11.26 -3.85
N ALA A 229 17.93 10.52 -4.95
CA ALA A 229 19.18 10.43 -5.68
C ALA A 229 19.62 11.78 -6.27
N GLN A 230 18.66 12.62 -6.67
CA GLN A 230 18.90 13.99 -7.17
C GLN A 230 19.10 15.01 -6.04
N GLY A 231 18.95 14.62 -4.77
CA GLY A 231 19.16 15.49 -3.62
C GLY A 231 18.12 16.59 -3.47
N VAL A 232 16.92 16.43 -4.06
CA VAL A 232 15.84 17.43 -3.97
C VAL A 232 14.94 17.23 -2.77
N THR A 233 15.05 16.10 -2.06
CA THR A 233 14.35 15.89 -0.79
C THR A 233 15.14 16.49 0.39
N THR A 234 14.43 17.00 1.41
CA THR A 234 15.10 17.45 2.65
C THR A 234 15.64 16.26 3.45
N GLU A 235 14.87 15.17 3.51
CA GLU A 235 15.27 13.89 4.10
C GLU A 235 14.89 12.73 3.16
N PRO A 236 15.62 11.61 3.17
CA PRO A 236 15.32 10.45 2.33
C PRO A 236 14.15 9.60 2.89
N VAL A 237 13.07 10.26 3.30
CA VAL A 237 11.87 9.62 3.88
C VAL A 237 10.59 10.18 3.28
N PHE A 238 9.55 9.33 3.24
CA PHE A 238 8.17 9.74 3.02
C PHE A 238 7.28 9.13 4.09
N ALA A 239 6.08 9.69 4.27
CA ALA A 239 5.12 9.22 5.25
C ALA A 239 3.69 9.26 4.71
N PHE A 240 2.89 8.27 5.10
CA PHE A 240 1.46 8.22 4.83
C PHE A 240 0.67 8.34 6.14
N LYS A 241 -0.37 9.17 6.11
CA LYS A 241 -1.47 9.16 7.08
C LYS A 241 -2.74 8.79 6.34
N LEU A 242 -3.27 7.60 6.59
CA LEU A 242 -4.47 7.09 5.92
C LEU A 242 -5.61 7.03 6.94
N SER A 243 -6.71 7.74 6.67
CA SER A 243 -7.84 7.86 7.60
C SER A 243 -9.13 8.23 6.88
N THR A 244 -10.27 8.19 7.57
CA THR A 244 -11.57 8.58 6.99
C THR A 244 -11.61 10.01 6.48
N SER A 245 -10.77 10.90 7.02
CA SER A 245 -10.65 12.30 6.56
C SER A 245 -9.26 12.86 6.80
N GLY A 246 -8.82 13.76 5.91
CA GLY A 246 -7.51 14.39 6.01
C GLY A 246 -6.35 13.41 5.86
N SER A 247 -6.51 12.39 5.00
CA SER A 247 -5.39 11.55 4.59
C SER A 247 -4.34 12.38 3.87
N GLU A 248 -3.07 11.99 4.02
CA GLU A 248 -1.93 12.78 3.56
C GLU A 248 -0.76 11.87 3.17
N LEU A 249 -0.09 12.23 2.07
CA LEU A 249 1.28 11.82 1.75
C LEU A 249 2.21 13.00 2.01
N THR A 250 3.34 12.75 2.69
CA THR A 250 4.44 13.70 2.88
C THR A 250 5.69 13.15 2.22
N LEU A 251 6.37 13.93 1.37
CA LEU A 251 7.67 13.58 0.78
C LEU A 251 8.79 14.46 1.36
N GLY A 252 9.96 13.87 1.58
CA GLY A 252 11.13 14.60 2.09
C GLY A 252 11.10 14.87 3.59
N GLY A 253 10.28 14.14 4.34
CA GLY A 253 10.03 14.34 5.76
C GLY A 253 8.71 13.73 6.20
N MET A 254 8.21 14.19 7.34
CA MET A 254 6.92 13.76 7.91
C MET A 254 6.26 14.88 8.73
N ASP A 255 4.93 14.87 8.82
CA ASP A 255 4.16 15.82 9.64
C ASP A 255 3.94 15.25 11.06
N ASN A 256 4.74 15.73 12.02
CA ASN A 256 4.68 15.33 13.43
C ASN A 256 3.36 15.65 14.13
N SER A 257 2.51 16.50 13.55
CA SER A 257 1.18 16.79 14.10
C SER A 257 0.15 15.69 13.82
N LEU A 258 0.45 14.78 12.88
CA LEU A 258 -0.47 13.74 12.43
C LEU A 258 -0.39 12.43 13.24
N PHE A 259 0.57 12.31 14.16
CA PHE A 259 0.71 11.15 15.02
C PHE A 259 1.04 11.55 16.47
N ARG A 260 0.94 10.58 17.39
CA ARG A 260 1.26 10.78 18.81
C ARG A 260 2.34 9.83 19.25
N GLY A 261 3.14 10.27 20.22
CA GLY A 261 4.24 9.48 20.77
C GLY A 261 5.41 9.34 19.80
N GLN A 262 6.21 8.29 20.00
CA GLN A 262 7.38 7.99 19.17
C GLN A 262 7.04 6.92 18.12
N LEU A 263 7.71 7.00 16.98
CA LEU A 263 7.67 5.96 15.96
C LEU A 263 8.38 4.70 16.46
N THR A 264 7.75 3.56 16.21
CA THR A 264 8.45 2.28 16.31
C THR A 264 9.11 1.98 14.98
N GLN A 265 10.39 1.64 15.02
CA GLN A 265 11.16 1.28 13.84
C GLN A 265 11.13 -0.23 13.65
N ALA A 266 10.87 -0.66 12.42
CA ALA A 266 11.06 -2.02 11.97
C ALA A 266 11.99 -1.98 10.74
N PRO A 267 13.17 -2.61 10.78
CA PRO A 267 14.10 -2.54 9.67
C PRO A 267 13.54 -3.27 8.45
N VAL A 268 13.82 -2.73 7.26
CA VAL A 268 13.52 -3.43 6.01
C VAL A 268 14.40 -4.67 5.90
N THR A 269 13.79 -5.83 5.70
CA THR A 269 14.50 -7.12 5.65
C THR A 269 14.88 -7.56 4.25
N ASP A 270 14.20 -7.05 3.22
CA ASP A 270 14.54 -7.26 1.81
C ASP A 270 14.10 -6.04 0.99
N GLN A 271 14.99 -5.50 0.15
CA GLN A 271 14.77 -4.27 -0.62
C GLN A 271 14.06 -4.50 -1.96
N GLY A 272 13.23 -5.53 -2.09
CA GLY A 272 12.20 -5.57 -3.15
C GLY A 272 10.95 -4.76 -2.78
N PHE A 273 10.44 -5.00 -1.57
CA PHE A 273 9.24 -4.38 -1.03
C PHE A 273 9.58 -3.61 0.25
N TRP A 274 8.62 -2.85 0.80
CA TRP A 274 8.70 -2.40 2.19
C TRP A 274 8.43 -3.57 3.14
N GLN A 275 9.29 -4.58 3.06
CA GLN A 275 9.19 -5.83 3.82
C GLN A 275 9.80 -5.65 5.20
N VAL A 276 9.04 -5.96 6.24
CA VAL A 276 9.48 -5.90 7.63
C VAL A 276 9.02 -7.15 8.38
N ASP A 277 9.68 -7.43 9.50
CA ASP A 277 9.25 -8.49 10.41
C ASP A 277 8.01 -8.04 11.20
N LEU A 278 7.01 -8.92 11.24
CA LEU A 278 5.83 -8.85 12.11
C LEU A 278 6.04 -9.86 13.24
N ASP A 279 6.26 -9.34 14.45
CA ASP A 279 6.61 -10.14 15.61
C ASP A 279 5.45 -11.05 16.03
N ALA A 280 4.22 -10.53 16.01
CA ALA A 280 3.03 -11.28 16.37
C ALA A 280 1.72 -10.71 15.79
N VAL A 281 0.76 -11.60 15.54
CA VAL A 281 -0.66 -11.27 15.39
C VAL A 281 -1.36 -11.74 16.66
N ASN A 282 -1.99 -10.82 17.37
CA ASN A 282 -2.54 -11.07 18.70
C ASN A 282 -4.07 -11.05 18.67
N VAL A 283 -4.68 -11.91 19.49
CA VAL A 283 -6.12 -11.95 19.79
C VAL A 283 -6.27 -11.75 21.29
N ASN A 284 -6.99 -10.70 21.70
CA ASN A 284 -7.22 -10.34 23.10
C ASN A 284 -5.93 -10.20 23.94
N GLY A 285 -4.83 -9.82 23.31
CA GLY A 285 -3.52 -9.64 23.95
C GLY A 285 -2.59 -10.86 23.89
N ASP A 286 -3.10 -12.02 23.49
CA ASP A 286 -2.30 -13.24 23.34
C ASP A 286 -1.87 -13.45 21.89
N ALA A 287 -0.61 -13.84 21.68
CA ALA A 287 -0.06 -14.07 20.34
C ALA A 287 -0.61 -15.37 19.73
N ALA A 288 -1.39 -15.25 18.64
CA ALA A 288 -1.94 -16.37 17.89
C ALA A 288 -1.01 -16.82 16.74
N VAL A 289 -0.30 -15.86 16.14
CA VAL A 289 0.73 -16.07 15.12
C VAL A 289 1.97 -15.31 15.57
N ASN A 290 3.15 -15.92 15.39
CA ASN A 290 4.43 -15.32 15.77
C ASN A 290 5.39 -15.34 14.59
N SER A 291 6.22 -14.30 14.50
CA SER A 291 7.39 -14.21 13.62
C SER A 291 7.08 -14.52 12.15
N VAL A 292 6.39 -13.60 11.49
CA VAL A 292 6.13 -13.68 10.04
C VAL A 292 6.72 -12.47 9.33
N SER A 293 7.07 -12.62 8.07
CA SER A 293 7.46 -11.48 7.23
C SER A 293 6.21 -10.83 6.67
N SER A 294 6.21 -9.51 6.56
CA SER A 294 5.07 -8.71 6.12
C SER A 294 5.51 -7.60 5.18
N ILE A 295 4.62 -7.14 4.32
CA ILE A 295 4.85 -6.00 3.43
C ILE A 295 3.91 -4.87 3.83
N ILE A 296 4.43 -3.66 3.98
CA ILE A 296 3.61 -2.46 4.22
C ILE A 296 3.16 -1.89 2.87
N ASP A 297 1.91 -2.16 2.51
CA ASP A 297 1.35 -1.88 1.18
C ASP A 297 0.13 -0.94 1.24
N THR A 298 0.30 0.31 0.81
CA THR A 298 -0.79 1.31 0.73
C THR A 298 -1.79 1.03 -0.39
N GLY A 299 -1.40 0.27 -1.41
CA GLY A 299 -2.22 -0.07 -2.57
C GLY A 299 -3.02 -1.36 -2.41
N THR A 300 -3.12 -1.92 -1.20
CA THR A 300 -3.93 -3.11 -0.89
C THR A 300 -4.95 -2.80 0.22
N THR A 301 -6.20 -3.19 0.00
CA THR A 301 -7.33 -2.87 0.90
C THR A 301 -7.39 -3.76 2.16
N LEU A 302 -7.09 -5.05 2.01
CA LEU A 302 -7.23 -6.08 3.06
C LEU A 302 -5.90 -6.38 3.75
N ILE A 303 -5.97 -6.90 4.98
CA ILE A 303 -4.81 -7.53 5.61
C ILE A 303 -4.77 -8.98 5.14
N LEU A 304 -3.69 -9.38 4.47
CA LEU A 304 -3.55 -10.71 3.90
C LEU A 304 -2.41 -11.48 4.57
N GLY A 305 -2.64 -12.76 4.79
CA GLY A 305 -1.62 -13.70 5.28
C GLY A 305 -1.67 -15.02 4.50
N ASP A 306 -0.71 -15.92 4.76
CA ASP A 306 -0.84 -17.29 4.27
C ASP A 306 -1.99 -18.02 4.97
N ASP A 307 -2.60 -18.97 4.27
CA ASP A 307 -3.81 -19.65 4.73
C ASP A 307 -3.58 -20.37 6.07
N THR A 308 -2.36 -20.85 6.32
CA THR A 308 -2.01 -21.56 7.56
C THR A 308 -2.04 -20.60 8.76
N ASN A 309 -1.36 -19.46 8.66
CA ASN A 309 -1.32 -18.48 9.75
C ASN A 309 -2.66 -17.78 9.94
N VAL A 310 -3.41 -17.53 8.86
CA VAL A 310 -4.77 -17.00 8.96
C VAL A 310 -5.70 -17.99 9.66
N ALA A 311 -5.67 -19.28 9.30
CA ALA A 311 -6.46 -20.30 9.98
C ALA A 311 -6.09 -20.42 11.48
N LYS A 312 -4.79 -20.35 11.82
CA LYS A 312 -4.33 -20.33 13.23
C LYS A 312 -4.85 -19.11 13.97
N PHE A 313 -4.82 -17.94 13.34
CA PHE A 313 -5.35 -16.70 13.91
C PHE A 313 -6.85 -16.83 14.23
N TYR A 314 -7.67 -17.28 13.27
CA TYR A 314 -9.11 -17.45 13.51
C TYR A 314 -9.41 -18.58 14.50
N ALA A 315 -8.61 -19.64 14.56
CA ALA A 315 -8.77 -20.70 15.56
C ALA A 315 -8.60 -20.19 17.01
N ALA A 316 -7.90 -19.05 17.20
CA ALA A 316 -7.78 -18.40 18.51
C ALA A 316 -9.00 -17.50 18.85
N ILE A 317 -9.94 -17.31 17.93
CA ILE A 317 -11.14 -16.48 18.13
C ILE A 317 -12.35 -17.37 18.41
N PRO A 318 -12.95 -17.32 19.62
CA PRO A 318 -14.16 -18.08 19.92
C PRO A 318 -15.31 -17.74 18.97
N GLY A 319 -15.96 -18.78 18.43
CA GLY A 319 -17.11 -18.62 17.54
C GLY A 319 -16.75 -18.25 16.10
N SER A 320 -15.47 -18.17 15.75
CA SER A 320 -15.07 -18.00 14.36
C SER A 320 -15.46 -19.21 13.50
N LYS A 321 -15.73 -18.98 12.21
CA LYS A 321 -16.10 -20.03 11.26
C LYS A 321 -15.41 -19.80 9.92
N ASP A 322 -15.05 -20.89 9.25
CA ASP A 322 -14.59 -20.83 7.86
C ASP A 322 -15.75 -20.34 6.97
N ALA A 323 -15.48 -19.31 6.16
CA ALA A 323 -16.42 -18.70 5.23
C ALA A 323 -15.97 -18.86 3.77
N SER A 324 -15.06 -19.80 3.49
CA SER A 324 -14.47 -20.02 2.17
C SER A 324 -15.50 -20.29 1.08
N GLN A 325 -16.61 -20.94 1.46
CA GLN A 325 -17.69 -21.31 0.54
C GLN A 325 -18.74 -20.20 0.34
N THR A 326 -18.70 -19.14 1.15
CA THR A 326 -19.74 -18.10 1.19
C THR A 326 -19.18 -16.70 0.91
N ALA A 327 -18.09 -16.31 1.57
CA ALA A 327 -17.39 -15.04 1.36
C ALA A 327 -16.21 -15.15 0.37
N GLY A 328 -15.81 -16.37 0.03
CA GLY A 328 -14.71 -16.68 -0.90
C GLY A 328 -13.51 -17.32 -0.20
N PRO A 329 -12.61 -18.01 -0.93
CA PRO A 329 -11.49 -18.75 -0.34
C PRO A 329 -10.63 -17.89 0.59
N GLY A 330 -10.26 -18.45 1.76
CA GLY A 330 -9.40 -17.77 2.74
C GLY A 330 -10.12 -16.81 3.69
N PHE A 331 -11.43 -16.59 3.51
CA PHE A 331 -12.23 -15.77 4.42
C PHE A 331 -12.81 -16.59 5.57
N PHE A 332 -12.96 -15.91 6.72
CA PHE A 332 -13.58 -16.43 7.92
C PHE A 332 -14.58 -15.40 8.47
N THR A 333 -15.51 -15.86 9.30
CA THR A 333 -16.40 -15.00 10.08
C THR A 333 -16.10 -15.05 11.56
N VAL A 334 -16.60 -14.07 12.29
CA VAL A 334 -16.69 -14.01 13.77
C VAL A 334 -18.11 -13.58 14.17
N PRO A 335 -18.56 -13.86 15.40
CA PRO A 335 -19.83 -13.32 15.90
C PRO A 335 -19.79 -11.78 15.91
N CYS A 336 -20.77 -11.13 15.29
CA CYS A 336 -20.80 -9.67 15.16
C CYS A 336 -20.87 -8.93 16.52
N ASP A 337 -21.44 -9.58 17.54
CA ASP A 337 -21.60 -9.03 18.90
C ASP A 337 -20.41 -9.34 19.83
N ALA A 338 -19.42 -10.11 19.35
CA ALA A 338 -18.26 -10.55 20.14
C ALA A 338 -16.94 -10.44 19.37
N ILE A 339 -16.74 -9.35 18.63
CA ILE A 339 -15.50 -9.09 17.88
C ILE A 339 -14.32 -8.94 18.86
N PRO A 340 -13.24 -9.72 18.71
CA PRO A 340 -12.10 -9.67 19.64
C PRO A 340 -11.24 -8.41 19.42
N ASN A 341 -10.44 -8.05 20.42
CA ASN A 341 -9.37 -7.08 20.24
C ASN A 341 -8.22 -7.73 19.45
N ILE A 342 -7.83 -7.12 18.33
CA ILE A 342 -6.78 -7.63 17.45
C ILE A 342 -5.65 -6.61 17.39
N SER A 343 -4.40 -7.07 17.48
CA SER A 343 -3.25 -6.19 17.31
C SER A 343 -2.11 -6.87 16.55
N LEU A 344 -1.37 -6.06 15.79
CA LEU A 344 -0.17 -6.45 15.07
C LEU A 344 1.05 -5.91 15.83
N THR A 345 2.01 -6.78 16.18
CA THR A 345 3.22 -6.37 16.90
C THR A 345 4.37 -6.16 15.94
N PHE A 346 4.91 -4.95 15.89
CA PHE A 346 6.11 -4.61 15.12
C PHE A 346 7.15 -4.01 16.07
N GLY A 347 8.41 -4.46 15.99
CA GLY A 347 9.50 -3.94 16.82
C GLY A 347 9.19 -3.97 18.32
N GLY A 348 8.50 -5.01 18.78
CA GLY A 348 8.07 -5.20 20.17
C GLY A 348 6.88 -4.34 20.62
N LYS A 349 6.28 -3.52 19.74
CA LYS A 349 5.09 -2.71 20.06
C LYS A 349 3.85 -3.23 19.35
N ALA A 350 2.79 -3.49 20.12
CA ALA A 350 1.49 -3.86 19.59
C ALA A 350 0.72 -2.63 19.07
N PHE A 351 0.20 -2.75 17.85
CA PHE A 351 -0.67 -1.77 17.19
C PHE A 351 -2.05 -2.38 16.99
N THR A 352 -3.06 -1.81 17.64
CA THR A 352 -4.45 -2.29 17.53
C THR A 352 -5.00 -2.09 16.13
N VAL A 353 -5.58 -3.15 15.57
CA VAL A 353 -6.42 -3.09 14.37
C VAL A 353 -7.80 -2.62 14.81
N SER A 354 -8.28 -1.53 14.21
CA SER A 354 -9.59 -0.98 14.60
C SER A 354 -10.71 -1.98 14.29
N PRO A 355 -11.79 -2.04 15.09
CA PRO A 355 -12.95 -2.88 14.78
C PRO A 355 -13.55 -2.58 13.39
N GLU A 356 -13.50 -1.33 12.93
CA GLU A 356 -13.97 -0.92 11.60
C GLU A 356 -13.07 -1.44 10.46
N THR A 357 -11.78 -1.67 10.73
CA THR A 357 -10.85 -2.30 9.78
C THR A 357 -11.04 -3.81 9.75
N PHE A 358 -11.28 -4.43 10.91
CA PHE A 358 -11.44 -5.87 11.00
C PHE A 358 -12.84 -6.35 10.64
N ASN A 359 -13.90 -5.60 10.90
CA ASN A 359 -15.26 -5.99 10.55
C ASN A 359 -15.60 -5.52 9.14
N LEU A 360 -15.59 -6.44 8.17
CA LEU A 360 -15.93 -6.10 6.79
C LEU A 360 -17.43 -5.96 6.56
N GLY A 361 -18.28 -6.51 7.44
CA GLY A 361 -19.74 -6.50 7.31
C GLY A 361 -20.37 -7.87 7.57
N LEU A 362 -21.69 -7.95 7.43
CA LEU A 362 -22.47 -9.18 7.62
C LEU A 362 -22.14 -10.20 6.51
N LEU A 363 -22.11 -11.49 6.88
CA LEU A 363 -21.96 -12.57 5.88
C LEU A 363 -23.15 -12.64 4.92
N SER A 364 -24.36 -12.44 5.43
CA SER A 364 -25.61 -12.43 4.68
C SER A 364 -26.66 -11.61 5.44
N GLN A 365 -27.74 -11.23 4.77
CA GLN A 365 -28.80 -10.42 5.39
C GLN A 365 -29.41 -11.17 6.58
N GLY A 366 -29.37 -10.55 7.76
CA GLY A 366 -29.87 -11.14 9.01
C GLY A 366 -28.91 -12.15 9.68
N SER A 367 -27.70 -12.33 9.15
CA SER A 367 -26.64 -13.10 9.80
C SER A 367 -26.21 -12.47 11.13
N ASN A 368 -25.90 -13.31 12.12
CA ASN A 368 -25.19 -12.88 13.34
C ASN A 368 -23.66 -12.96 13.20
N ASP A 369 -23.19 -13.46 12.05
CA ASP A 369 -21.78 -13.61 11.73
C ASP A 369 -21.32 -12.49 10.77
N CYS A 370 -20.18 -11.90 11.10
CA CYS A 370 -19.51 -10.82 10.38
C CYS A 370 -18.22 -11.34 9.74
N VAL A 371 -17.93 -10.95 8.50
CA VAL A 371 -16.71 -11.35 7.80
C VAL A 371 -15.51 -10.57 8.32
N GLY A 372 -14.44 -11.27 8.65
CA GLY A 372 -13.22 -10.66 9.18
C GLY A 372 -12.32 -10.06 8.10
N GLY A 373 -11.58 -9.01 8.47
CA GLY A 373 -10.74 -8.17 7.59
C GLY A 373 -9.33 -8.71 7.38
N ILE A 374 -9.02 -9.86 7.97
CA ILE A 374 -7.80 -10.62 7.74
C ILE A 374 -8.18 -11.86 6.93
N ALA A 375 -7.61 -12.04 5.75
CA ALA A 375 -7.94 -13.14 4.86
C ALA A 375 -6.71 -13.93 4.41
N GLY A 376 -6.93 -15.22 4.14
CA GLY A 376 -5.99 -16.10 3.48
C GLY A 376 -5.77 -15.65 2.05
N GLY A 377 -4.50 -15.54 1.67
CA GLY A 377 -4.07 -15.03 0.39
C GLY A 377 -3.09 -15.98 -0.30
N SER A 378 -3.07 -17.27 0.03
CA SER A 378 -2.34 -18.24 -0.80
C SER A 378 -3.22 -18.62 -2.01
N PRO A 379 -2.64 -18.85 -3.21
CA PRO A 379 -3.41 -19.43 -4.30
C PRO A 379 -3.97 -20.77 -3.83
N ALA A 380 -5.29 -20.90 -3.82
CA ALA A 380 -5.98 -22.06 -3.27
C ALA A 380 -5.33 -23.37 -3.73
N GLY A 381 -4.73 -24.09 -2.78
CA GLY A 381 -4.17 -25.43 -2.96
C GLY A 381 -2.66 -25.52 -2.75
N LYS A 382 -2.27 -25.66 -1.48
CA LYS A 382 -1.63 -26.89 -0.99
C LYS A 382 -1.85 -27.06 0.50
#